data_AF-A0A7L5DVG7-F1
#
_entry.id   AF-A0A7L5DVG7-F1
#
_cell.length_a   1.000
_cell.length_b   1.000
_cell.length_c   1.000
_cell.angle_alpha   90.00
_cell.angle_beta   90.00
_cell.angle_gamma   90.00
#
_symmetry.space_group_name_H-M   'P 1'
#
loop_
_entity.id
_entity.type
_entity.pdbx_description
1 polymer ?
#
loop_
_entity_poly.entity_id
_entity_poly.type
_entity_poly.pdbx_seq_one_letter_code
_entity_poly.pdbx_strand_id
1 'polypeptide(L)'
;MATLPLDHLRSIFNPSAVNELARSLNENKATTQKAIDGLLPTVTAGVMNRVTDREGSNVLYQLLKNTPFATEPTISELVDTSSERQKAAESGNDLLRKLYDQRVHQVAQETSRYSGVSLGSATTLTGLVASVMMGFLHRQVVSNDMTEAQLVAMLNSGVDATRSVTPVVFGLPLAWFIGTAYTAPTPAVPVRENLTLGSGLLWWQWLLIALGLILLILLLLRACNPYRTTTAEETNQPAVTASTDSLTSNLDGNGADSGLAAVPDVKVGVDLPGGRKVNVAERSFNYALIQYLAAKDGQYPGCLRSIT
;
A
#
# COMPACT_ATOMS: atom_id res chain seq x y z
N MET A 1 31.12 18.74 -15.64
CA MET A 1 30.10 17.68 -15.54
C MET A 1 29.34 17.94 -14.25
N ALA A 2 28.05 18.27 -14.29
CA ALA A 2 27.28 18.53 -13.08
C ALA A 2 27.17 17.21 -12.31
N THR A 3 27.86 17.11 -11.17
CA THR A 3 27.69 15.98 -10.25
C THR A 3 26.24 15.94 -9.81
N LEU A 4 25.60 14.77 -9.90
CA LEU A 4 24.23 14.62 -9.44
C LEU A 4 24.13 15.08 -7.98
N PRO A 5 23.05 15.77 -7.57
CA PRO A 5 22.90 16.20 -6.19
C PRO A 5 23.06 15.02 -5.21
N LEU A 6 22.56 13.84 -5.60
CA LEU A 6 22.71 12.62 -4.82
C LEU A 6 24.16 12.19 -4.61
N ASP A 7 25.03 12.32 -5.63
CA ASP A 7 26.45 11.94 -5.52
C ASP A 7 27.20 12.89 -4.59
N HIS A 8 26.88 14.19 -4.68
CA HIS A 8 27.43 15.20 -3.78
C HIS A 8 27.03 14.94 -2.33
N LEU A 9 25.74 14.64 -2.10
CA LEU A 9 25.25 14.30 -0.77
C LEU A 9 25.92 13.03 -0.22
N ARG A 10 26.09 11.98 -1.04
CA ARG A 10 26.80 10.76 -0.63
C ARG A 10 28.26 11.03 -0.25
N SER A 11 28.93 11.95 -0.94
CA SER A 11 30.30 12.36 -0.62
C SER A 11 30.38 13.01 0.77
N ILE A 12 29.38 13.82 1.11
CA ILE A 12 29.28 14.50 2.41
C ILE A 12 28.96 13.51 3.53
N PHE A 13 27.95 12.67 3.32
CA PHE A 13 27.53 11.64 4.28
C PHE A 13 28.37 10.35 4.14
N ASN A 14 29.69 10.49 4.16
CA ASN A 14 30.60 9.36 4.12
C ASN A 14 30.56 8.54 5.44
N PRO A 15 31.08 7.30 5.46
CA PRO A 15 30.99 6.42 6.62
C PRO A 15 31.58 6.97 7.92
N SER A 16 32.52 7.92 7.85
CA SER A 16 33.09 8.60 9.00
C SER A 16 32.12 9.64 9.56
N ALA A 17 31.54 10.49 8.70
CA ALA A 17 30.51 11.46 9.09
C ALA A 17 29.28 10.76 9.69
N VAL A 18 28.83 9.65 9.10
CA VAL A 18 27.73 8.84 9.64
C VAL A 18 28.06 8.27 11.02
N ASN A 19 29.30 7.83 11.23
CA ASN A 19 29.74 7.30 12.51
C ASN A 19 29.74 8.37 13.61
N GLU A 20 30.17 9.59 13.31
CA GLU A 20 30.09 10.70 14.27
C GLU A 20 28.64 11.14 14.53
N LEU A 21 27.80 11.19 13.50
CA LEU A 21 26.37 11.46 13.66
C LEU A 21 25.72 10.41 14.57
N ALA A 22 25.98 9.13 14.35
CA ALA A 22 25.46 8.03 15.17
C ALA A 22 25.86 8.20 16.65
N ARG A 23 27.14 8.51 16.93
CA ARG A 23 27.60 8.79 18.31
C ARG A 23 26.91 10.01 18.90
N SER A 24 26.78 11.07 18.13
CA SER A 24 26.20 12.33 18.60
C SER A 24 24.69 12.23 18.88
N LEU A 25 23.99 11.36 18.14
CA LEU A 25 22.56 11.09 18.30
C LEU A 25 22.27 9.93 19.26
N ASN A 26 23.31 9.29 19.81
CA ASN A 26 23.19 8.09 20.64
C ASN A 26 22.46 6.94 19.93
N GLU A 27 22.76 6.74 18.65
CA GLU A 27 22.19 5.73 17.76
C GLU A 27 23.25 4.71 17.31
N ASN A 28 22.81 3.58 16.74
CA ASN A 28 23.73 2.62 16.15
C ASN A 28 24.21 3.10 14.76
N LYS A 29 25.49 2.89 14.43
CA LYS A 29 26.06 3.22 13.11
C LYS A 29 25.28 2.59 11.96
N ALA A 30 24.90 1.31 12.07
CA ALA A 30 24.20 0.59 11.02
C ALA A 30 22.78 1.12 10.78
N THR A 31 22.03 1.44 11.85
CA THR A 31 20.68 2.02 11.72
C THR A 31 20.75 3.45 11.21
N THR A 32 21.74 4.24 11.65
CA THR A 32 21.99 5.60 11.16
C THR A 32 22.37 5.61 9.68
N GLN A 33 23.28 4.72 9.26
CA GLN A 33 23.65 4.57 7.85
C GLN A 33 22.43 4.21 7.01
N LYS A 34 21.64 3.22 7.45
CA LYS A 34 20.40 2.84 6.77
C LYS A 34 19.40 3.98 6.66
N ALA A 35 19.27 4.80 7.70
CA ALA A 35 18.42 5.99 7.67
C ALA A 35 18.87 6.99 6.60
N ILE A 36 20.17 7.30 6.57
CA ILE A 36 20.76 8.22 5.59
C ILE A 36 20.63 7.66 4.18
N ASP A 37 20.95 6.39 3.95
CA ASP A 37 20.85 5.74 2.64
C ASP A 37 19.43 5.80 2.07
N GLY A 38 18.42 5.76 2.94
CA GLY A 38 17.03 5.95 2.55
C GLY A 38 16.63 7.41 2.36
N LEU A 39 17.06 8.30 3.25
CA LEU A 39 16.75 9.72 3.21
C LEU A 39 17.38 10.43 2.01
N LEU A 40 18.62 10.10 1.65
CA LEU A 40 19.35 10.74 0.56
C LEU A 40 18.55 10.76 -0.77
N PRO A 41 18.15 9.60 -1.33
CA PRO A 41 17.33 9.58 -2.54
C PRO A 41 15.91 10.12 -2.28
N THR A 42 15.33 9.89 -1.10
CA THR A 42 13.95 10.32 -0.77
C THR A 42 13.81 11.84 -0.73
N VAL A 43 14.68 12.53 0.01
CA VAL A 43 14.68 14.00 0.12
C VAL A 43 15.00 14.62 -1.23
N THR A 44 15.97 14.06 -1.96
CA THR A 44 16.30 14.53 -3.32
C THR A 44 15.08 14.41 -4.25
N ALA A 45 14.44 13.24 -4.26
CA ALA A 45 13.22 13.00 -5.04
C ALA A 45 12.07 13.92 -4.62
N GLY A 46 11.92 14.19 -3.32
CA GLY A 46 10.95 15.16 -2.82
C GLY A 46 11.19 16.54 -3.40
N VAL A 47 12.36 17.13 -3.14
CA VAL A 47 12.71 18.47 -3.66
C VAL A 47 12.49 18.57 -5.18
N MET A 48 12.89 17.53 -5.92
CA MET A 48 12.67 17.45 -7.36
C MET A 48 11.18 17.36 -7.74
N ASN A 49 10.39 16.55 -7.03
CA ASN A 49 8.96 16.43 -7.27
C ASN A 49 8.26 17.78 -7.06
N ARG A 50 8.65 18.55 -6.05
CA ARG A 50 8.01 19.84 -5.80
C ARG A 50 8.27 20.89 -6.87
N VAL A 51 9.42 20.88 -7.53
CA VAL A 51 9.70 21.85 -8.61
C VAL A 51 9.00 21.53 -9.92
N THR A 52 8.29 20.40 -10.00
CA THR A 52 7.40 20.11 -11.14
C THR A 52 6.18 21.04 -11.14
N ASP A 53 5.79 21.54 -9.97
CA ASP A 53 4.76 22.58 -9.83
C ASP A 53 5.38 23.99 -9.96
N ARG A 54 4.73 24.88 -10.72
CA ARG A 54 5.17 26.29 -10.86
C ARG A 54 5.20 27.04 -9.51
N GLU A 55 4.29 26.72 -8.61
CA GLU A 55 4.29 27.30 -7.25
C GLU A 55 5.49 26.78 -6.44
N GLY A 56 5.77 25.48 -6.52
CA GLY A 56 6.86 24.83 -5.80
C GLY A 56 8.24 25.31 -6.25
N SER A 57 8.44 25.52 -7.56
CA SER A 57 9.68 26.09 -8.09
C SER A 57 9.95 27.50 -7.57
N ASN A 58 8.91 28.34 -7.51
CA ASN A 58 9.03 29.71 -7.04
C ASN A 58 9.34 29.77 -5.54
N VAL A 59 8.60 29.01 -4.73
CA VAL A 59 8.84 28.89 -3.27
C VAL A 59 10.26 28.40 -3.00
N LEU A 60 10.71 27.35 -3.70
CA LEU A 60 12.05 26.83 -3.55
C LEU A 60 13.11 27.89 -3.92
N TYR A 61 12.94 28.58 -5.05
CA TYR A 61 13.87 29.61 -5.50
C TYR A 61 13.99 30.77 -4.49
N GLN A 62 12.85 31.24 -3.96
CA GLN A 62 12.85 32.29 -2.93
C GLN A 62 13.54 31.83 -1.64
N LEU A 63 13.28 30.60 -1.20
CA LEU A 63 13.93 30.03 -0.02
C LEU A 63 15.44 29.93 -0.21
N LEU A 64 15.88 29.46 -1.38
CA LEU A 64 17.29 29.39 -1.74
C LEU A 64 17.95 30.76 -1.73
N LYS A 65 17.28 31.83 -2.19
CA LYS A 65 17.87 33.17 -2.15
C LYS A 65 17.92 33.80 -0.77
N ASN A 66 16.89 33.56 0.06
CA ASN A 66 16.66 34.34 1.27
C ASN A 66 17.04 33.62 2.57
N THR A 67 17.36 32.32 2.53
CA THR A 67 17.65 31.52 3.72
C THR A 67 19.09 31.02 3.71
N PRO A 68 19.84 31.17 4.82
CA PRO A 68 21.15 30.54 4.95
C PRO A 68 21.01 29.03 5.19
N PHE A 69 21.75 28.23 4.43
CA PHE A 69 21.79 26.77 4.52
C PHE A 69 23.21 26.26 4.81
N ALA A 70 23.32 25.02 5.29
CA ALA A 70 24.61 24.38 5.54
C ALA A 70 25.39 24.16 4.23
N THR A 71 26.51 24.83 4.05
CA THR A 71 27.39 24.71 2.87
C THR A 71 28.64 23.88 3.19
N GLU A 72 29.39 23.42 2.18
CA GLU A 72 30.59 22.58 2.34
C GLU A 72 31.55 22.96 3.49
N PRO A 73 31.89 24.24 3.77
CA PRO A 73 32.72 24.57 4.94
C PRO A 73 31.99 24.37 6.28
N THR A 74 30.69 24.65 6.34
CA THR A 74 29.86 24.50 7.54
C THR A 74 29.53 23.04 7.86
N ILE A 75 29.62 22.14 6.87
CA ILE A 75 29.31 20.72 7.05
C ILE A 75 30.32 20.04 7.97
N SER A 76 31.60 20.41 7.88
CA SER A 76 32.62 19.95 8.85
C SER A 76 32.28 20.40 10.27
N GLU A 77 31.86 21.65 10.45
CA GLU A 77 31.44 22.21 11.74
C GLU A 77 30.13 21.60 12.27
N LEU A 78 29.24 21.16 11.37
CA LEU A 78 27.97 20.48 11.65
C LEU A 78 28.17 19.10 12.29
N VAL A 79 29.22 18.40 11.87
CA VAL A 79 29.56 17.09 12.40
C VAL A 79 30.15 17.26 13.81
N ASP A 80 30.99 18.27 14.01
CA ASP A 80 31.71 18.50 15.27
C ASP A 80 30.87 19.18 16.36
N THR A 81 29.98 20.12 16.01
CA THR A 81 29.25 20.93 16.99
C THR A 81 27.76 20.59 17.05
N SER A 82 27.24 20.33 18.26
CA SER A 82 25.82 19.99 18.45
C SER A 82 24.87 21.13 18.11
N SER A 83 25.28 22.38 18.35
CA SER A 83 24.43 23.56 18.12
C SER A 83 24.24 23.89 16.63
N GLU A 84 25.30 23.83 15.81
CA GLU A 84 25.17 24.06 14.37
C GLU A 84 24.45 22.90 13.68
N ARG A 85 24.66 21.67 14.17
CA ARG A 85 23.87 20.50 13.75
C ARG A 85 22.38 20.71 13.97
N GLN A 86 22.00 21.18 15.16
CA GLN A 86 20.61 21.42 15.50
C GLN A 86 20.02 22.53 14.63
N LYS A 87 20.72 23.66 14.47
CA LYS A 87 20.28 24.76 13.59
C LYS A 87 20.12 24.32 12.14
N ALA A 88 21.04 23.52 11.62
CA ALA A 88 20.93 23.00 10.26
C ALA A 88 19.78 22.00 10.12
N ALA A 89 19.60 21.12 11.09
CA ALA A 89 18.44 20.22 11.12
C ALA A 89 17.13 21.01 11.13
N GLU A 90 17.03 22.06 11.95
CA GLU A 90 15.88 22.96 12.02
C GLU A 90 15.66 23.70 10.71
N SER A 91 16.71 24.30 10.12
CA SER A 91 16.63 25.01 8.84
C SER A 91 16.14 24.10 7.70
N GLY A 92 16.67 22.88 7.62
CA GLY A 92 16.21 21.90 6.63
C GLY A 92 14.77 21.44 6.85
N ASN A 93 14.37 21.18 8.10
CA ASN A 93 13.00 20.81 8.42
C ASN A 93 12.01 21.95 8.15
N ASP A 94 12.38 23.19 8.48
CA ASP A 94 11.57 24.38 8.21
C ASP A 94 11.41 24.64 6.72
N LEU A 95 12.46 24.42 5.94
CA LEU A 95 12.34 24.45 4.49
C LEU A 95 11.33 23.43 4.00
N LEU A 96 11.46 22.16 4.42
CA LEU A 96 10.55 21.11 3.98
C LEU A 96 9.11 21.43 4.40
N ARG A 97 8.91 22.04 5.57
CA ARG A 97 7.59 22.47 6.06
C ARG A 97 7.00 23.58 5.19
N LYS A 98 7.80 24.55 4.75
CA LYS A 98 7.38 25.61 3.83
C LYS A 98 7.10 25.07 2.43
N LEU A 99 7.90 24.10 2.01
CA LEU A 99 7.82 23.52 0.68
C LEU A 99 6.60 22.60 0.50
N TYR A 100 6.16 21.92 1.58
CA TYR A 100 5.10 20.90 1.58
C TYR A 100 3.96 21.15 2.58
N ASP A 101 3.82 22.38 3.08
CA ASP A 101 2.76 22.79 4.01
C ASP A 101 2.63 21.85 5.23
N GLN A 102 3.71 21.75 6.01
CA GLN A 102 3.80 21.08 7.33
C GLN A 102 3.70 19.54 7.37
N ARG A 103 3.73 18.82 6.24
CA ARG A 103 3.59 17.35 6.20
C ARG A 103 4.87 16.52 6.45
N VAL A 104 5.98 17.17 6.83
CA VAL A 104 7.32 16.55 6.90
C VAL A 104 7.49 15.52 8.02
N HIS A 105 6.65 15.57 9.05
CA HIS A 105 6.69 14.60 10.16
C HIS A 105 6.55 13.15 9.68
N GLN A 106 5.80 12.92 8.60
CA GLN A 106 5.63 11.59 8.02
C GLN A 106 6.94 11.05 7.44
N VAL A 107 7.79 11.89 6.85
CA VAL A 107 9.10 11.46 6.31
C VAL A 107 9.98 10.92 7.44
N ALA A 108 10.02 11.61 8.57
CA ALA A 108 10.75 11.17 9.76
C ALA A 108 10.16 9.87 10.35
N GLN A 109 8.84 9.75 10.40
CA GLN A 109 8.16 8.56 10.89
C GLN A 109 8.47 7.32 10.04
N GLU A 110 8.38 7.44 8.72
CA GLU A 110 8.70 6.34 7.82
C GLU A 110 10.20 6.02 7.84
N THR A 111 11.06 7.03 8.00
CA THR A 111 12.50 6.81 8.14
C THR A 111 12.82 6.04 9.41
N SER A 112 12.19 6.40 10.54
CA SER A 112 12.33 5.66 11.81
C SER A 112 11.89 4.20 11.64
N ARG A 113 10.74 3.95 11.01
CA ARG A 113 10.25 2.59 10.71
C ARG A 113 11.19 1.79 9.81
N TYR A 114 11.74 2.44 8.78
CA TYR A 114 12.64 1.81 7.82
C TYR A 114 13.99 1.42 8.44
N SER A 115 14.58 2.35 9.20
CA SER A 115 15.96 2.25 9.67
C SER A 115 16.12 1.70 11.08
N GLY A 116 15.08 1.83 11.92
CA GLY A 116 15.10 1.46 13.32
C GLY A 116 15.67 2.52 14.26
N VAL A 117 16.04 3.71 13.77
CA VAL A 117 16.44 4.84 14.64
C VAL A 117 15.23 5.45 15.35
N SER A 118 15.46 6.14 16.46
CA SER A 118 14.39 6.87 17.15
C SER A 118 13.76 7.96 16.28
N LEU A 119 12.50 8.34 16.57
CA LEU A 119 11.80 9.37 15.81
C LEU A 119 12.55 10.72 15.84
N GLY A 120 13.10 11.11 16.99
CA GLY A 120 13.87 12.35 17.13
C GLY A 120 15.15 12.34 16.28
N SER A 121 15.88 11.22 16.26
CA SER A 121 17.03 11.04 15.37
C SER A 121 16.61 11.08 13.90
N ALA A 122 15.51 10.43 13.52
CA ALA A 122 15.00 10.46 12.16
C ALA A 122 14.62 11.89 11.71
N THR A 123 13.98 12.68 12.58
CA THR A 123 13.67 14.10 12.30
C THR A 123 14.94 14.93 12.14
N THR A 124 15.95 14.70 12.97
CA THR A 124 17.23 15.41 12.90
C THR A 124 17.97 15.07 11.61
N LEU A 125 18.06 13.78 11.27
CA LEU A 125 18.68 13.30 10.04
C LEU A 125 17.95 13.81 8.79
N THR A 126 16.62 13.84 8.81
CA THR A 126 15.81 14.40 7.70
C THR A 126 16.15 15.86 7.47
N GLY A 127 16.19 16.65 8.54
CA GLY A 127 16.55 18.07 8.49
C GLY A 127 17.99 18.29 7.99
N LEU A 128 18.95 17.51 8.48
CA LEU A 128 20.35 17.62 8.05
C LEU A 128 20.52 17.31 6.55
N VAL A 129 19.94 16.20 6.08
CA VAL A 129 19.97 15.84 4.65
C VAL A 129 19.34 16.94 3.80
N ALA A 130 18.20 17.48 4.23
CA ALA A 130 17.54 18.57 3.53
C ALA A 130 18.36 19.87 3.52
N SER A 131 18.98 20.23 4.64
CA SER A 131 19.82 21.42 4.75
C SER A 131 21.07 21.31 3.87
N VAL A 132 21.71 20.14 3.82
CA VAL A 132 22.87 19.88 2.95
C VAL A 132 22.48 19.96 1.46
N MET A 133 21.37 19.33 1.07
CA MET A 133 20.79 19.45 -0.28
C MET A 133 20.57 20.91 -0.66
N MET A 134 19.99 21.67 0.25
CA MET A 134 19.66 23.07 0.02
C MET A 134 20.88 23.97 0.02
N GLY A 135 21.90 23.69 0.83
CA GLY A 135 23.17 24.41 0.76
C GLY A 135 23.89 24.21 -0.57
N PHE A 136 23.85 22.99 -1.12
CA PHE A 136 24.36 22.72 -2.46
C PHE A 136 23.59 23.51 -3.53
N LEU A 137 22.25 23.44 -3.51
CA LEU A 137 21.41 24.18 -4.45
C LEU A 137 21.56 25.71 -4.28
N HIS A 138 21.67 26.20 -3.05
CA HIS A 138 21.85 27.61 -2.73
C HIS A 138 23.15 28.11 -3.35
N ARG A 139 24.24 27.38 -3.15
CA ARG A 139 25.53 27.70 -3.77
C ARG A 139 25.41 27.70 -5.29
N GLN A 140 24.71 26.74 -5.88
CA GLN A 140 24.53 26.70 -7.33
C GLN A 140 23.74 27.91 -7.85
N VAL A 141 22.69 28.33 -7.14
CA VAL A 141 21.85 29.49 -7.51
C VAL A 141 22.59 30.81 -7.32
N VAL A 142 23.27 30.99 -6.18
CA VAL A 142 23.95 32.25 -5.82
C VAL A 142 25.29 32.40 -6.54
N SER A 143 26.10 31.34 -6.61
CA SER A 143 27.43 31.42 -7.24
C SER A 143 27.40 31.49 -8.77
N ASN A 144 26.30 31.07 -9.41
CA ASN A 144 26.16 31.10 -10.88
C ASN A 144 25.02 32.04 -11.34
N ASP A 145 24.50 32.89 -10.46
CA ASP A 145 23.37 33.81 -10.74
C ASP A 145 22.20 33.14 -11.48
N MET A 146 21.86 31.90 -11.10
CA MET A 146 20.83 31.15 -11.82
C MET A 146 19.44 31.76 -11.63
N THR A 147 18.68 31.73 -12.71
CA THR A 147 17.24 32.02 -12.72
C THR A 147 16.43 30.80 -12.26
N GLU A 148 15.18 31.02 -11.84
CA GLU A 148 14.24 29.94 -11.48
C GLU A 148 14.12 28.89 -12.60
N ALA A 149 14.03 29.34 -13.86
CA ALA A 149 13.90 28.46 -15.02
C ALA A 149 15.15 27.56 -15.23
N GLN A 150 16.35 28.11 -15.00
CA GLN A 150 17.60 27.34 -15.10
C GLN A 150 17.74 26.32 -13.96
N LEU A 151 17.30 26.69 -12.75
CA LEU A 151 17.25 25.78 -11.60
C LEU A 151 16.32 24.59 -11.90
N VAL A 152 15.10 24.86 -12.38
CA VAL A 152 14.13 23.83 -12.74
C VAL A 152 14.66 22.94 -13.86
N ALA A 153 15.28 23.52 -14.90
CA ALA A 153 15.90 22.75 -15.98
C ALA A 153 17.00 21.80 -15.48
N MET A 154 17.86 22.28 -14.57
CA MET A 154 18.90 21.48 -13.95
C MET A 154 18.30 20.34 -13.11
N LEU A 155 17.33 20.64 -12.25
CA LEU A 155 16.68 19.64 -11.40
C LEU A 155 15.99 18.58 -12.24
N ASN A 156 15.21 18.98 -13.25
CA ASN A 156 14.52 18.09 -14.18
C ASN A 156 15.49 17.18 -14.96
N SER A 157 16.66 17.69 -15.35
CA SER A 157 17.69 16.88 -16.01
C SER A 157 18.28 15.79 -15.12
N GLY A 158 18.19 15.92 -13.78
CA GLY A 158 18.66 14.94 -12.80
C GLY A 158 17.58 13.98 -12.28
N VAL A 159 16.30 14.19 -12.63
CA VAL A 159 15.17 13.41 -12.09
C VAL A 159 15.26 11.93 -12.44
N ASP A 160 15.68 11.61 -13.67
CA ASP A 160 15.71 10.22 -14.16
C ASP A 160 16.74 9.36 -13.42
N ALA A 161 17.86 9.94 -12.98
CA ALA A 161 18.89 9.24 -12.24
C ALA A 161 18.52 8.94 -10.78
N THR A 162 17.66 9.76 -10.17
CA THR A 162 17.27 9.62 -8.75
C THR A 162 16.07 8.70 -8.55
N ARG A 163 15.19 8.61 -9.55
CA ARG A 163 13.97 7.79 -9.50
C ARG A 163 14.23 6.29 -9.32
N SER A 164 15.37 5.78 -9.77
CA SER A 164 15.69 4.34 -9.72
C SER A 164 16.28 3.86 -8.39
N VAL A 165 16.63 4.76 -7.47
CA VAL A 165 17.46 4.43 -6.28
C VAL A 165 16.72 4.68 -4.95
N THR A 166 15.47 5.15 -4.97
CA THR A 166 14.73 5.40 -3.72
C THR A 166 14.23 4.07 -3.11
N PRO A 167 14.26 3.88 -1.79
CA PRO A 167 13.70 2.67 -1.19
C PRO A 167 12.20 2.55 -1.46
N VAL A 168 11.76 1.39 -1.96
CA VAL A 168 10.34 1.09 -2.27
C VAL A 168 9.44 1.24 -1.04
N VAL A 169 9.98 1.08 0.17
CA VAL A 169 9.27 1.29 1.44
C VAL A 169 8.68 2.70 1.58
N PHE A 170 9.29 3.69 0.93
CA PHE A 170 8.80 5.07 0.94
C PHE A 170 7.77 5.34 -0.16
N GLY A 171 7.59 4.41 -1.11
CA GLY A 171 6.78 4.56 -2.31
C GLY A 171 5.36 5.05 -2.02
N LEU A 172 4.54 4.21 -1.37
CA LEU A 172 3.16 4.55 -1.04
C LEU A 172 3.02 5.59 0.09
N PRO A 173 3.71 5.45 1.24
CA PRO A 173 3.46 6.36 2.36
C PRO A 173 3.99 7.79 2.09
N LEU A 174 5.00 7.94 1.24
CA LEU A 174 5.56 9.23 0.85
C LEU A 174 5.28 9.60 -0.62
N ALA A 175 4.29 8.97 -1.28
CA ALA A 175 3.95 9.25 -2.69
C ALA A 175 3.66 10.73 -2.96
N TRP A 176 3.02 11.41 -2.00
CA TRP A 176 2.76 12.85 -2.05
C TRP A 176 4.05 13.69 -2.01
N PHE A 177 5.10 13.16 -1.39
CA PHE A 177 6.40 13.83 -1.23
C PHE A 177 7.29 13.55 -2.45
N ILE A 178 7.58 12.28 -2.73
CA ILE A 178 8.52 11.84 -3.78
C ILE A 178 7.90 11.77 -5.19
N GLY A 179 6.59 11.97 -5.30
CA GLY A 179 5.83 11.87 -6.54
C GLY A 179 5.27 10.47 -6.79
N THR A 180 4.10 10.42 -7.43
CA THR A 180 3.41 9.16 -7.80
C THR A 180 4.08 8.40 -8.95
N ALA A 181 5.08 9.01 -9.60
CA ALA A 181 5.90 8.39 -10.64
C ALA A 181 6.92 7.37 -10.08
N TYR A 182 6.77 6.95 -8.82
CA TYR A 182 7.35 5.70 -8.34
C TYR A 182 6.59 4.53 -8.98
N THR A 183 6.81 4.30 -10.28
CA THR A 183 6.76 2.91 -10.74
C THR A 183 7.89 2.27 -9.97
N ALA A 184 7.56 1.42 -8.98
CA ALA A 184 8.55 0.49 -8.46
C ALA A 184 9.32 -0.03 -9.67
N PRO A 185 10.67 -0.08 -9.66
CA PRO A 185 11.34 -0.86 -10.69
C PRO A 185 10.58 -2.17 -10.70
N THR A 186 9.88 -2.48 -11.81
CA THR A 186 9.21 -3.76 -12.00
C THR A 186 10.20 -4.74 -11.44
N PRO A 187 9.90 -5.39 -10.29
CA PRO A 187 10.92 -5.98 -9.43
C PRO A 187 11.83 -6.67 -10.39
N ALA A 188 13.07 -6.16 -10.56
CA ALA A 188 13.96 -6.62 -11.62
C ALA A 188 13.85 -8.11 -11.47
N VAL A 189 13.17 -8.77 -12.43
CA VAL A 189 12.77 -10.16 -12.29
C VAL A 189 14.03 -10.77 -11.77
N PRO A 190 14.08 -11.30 -10.52
CA PRO A 190 15.35 -11.65 -9.93
C PRO A 190 16.02 -12.39 -11.06
N VAL A 191 17.16 -11.87 -11.53
CA VAL A 191 17.95 -12.65 -12.47
C VAL A 191 18.23 -13.84 -11.59
N ARG A 192 17.37 -14.84 -11.72
CA ARG A 192 17.61 -16.17 -11.25
C ARG A 192 18.92 -16.36 -11.95
N GLU A 193 20.00 -16.33 -11.16
CA GLU A 193 21.07 -17.25 -11.43
C GLU A 193 20.31 -18.52 -11.74
N ASN A 194 20.26 -18.84 -13.03
CA ASN A 194 19.80 -20.12 -13.49
C ASN A 194 20.87 -21.04 -12.92
N LEU A 195 20.74 -21.38 -11.64
CA LEU A 195 21.14 -22.68 -11.18
C LEU A 195 20.29 -23.60 -12.04
N THR A 196 20.89 -24.02 -13.14
CA THR A 196 20.43 -25.05 -14.04
C THR A 196 20.32 -26.33 -13.21
N LEU A 197 19.28 -26.41 -12.40
CA LEU A 197 18.83 -27.64 -11.79
C LEU A 197 18.05 -28.37 -12.88
N GLY A 198 18.65 -29.48 -13.28
CA GLY A 198 18.31 -30.26 -14.46
C GLY A 198 16.81 -30.51 -14.62
N SER A 199 16.41 -30.45 -15.88
CA SER A 199 15.14 -30.82 -16.48
C SER A 199 14.78 -32.31 -16.25
N GLY A 200 14.57 -32.70 -15.00
CA GLY A 200 14.22 -34.08 -14.60
C GLY A 200 13.06 -34.20 -13.62
N LEU A 201 12.53 -33.09 -13.08
CA LEU A 201 11.55 -33.12 -11.97
C LEU A 201 10.09 -32.83 -12.37
N LEU A 202 9.79 -32.43 -13.63
CA LEU A 202 8.41 -32.13 -14.04
C LEU A 202 7.56 -33.36 -14.39
N TRP A 203 8.16 -34.51 -14.71
CA TRP A 203 7.42 -35.72 -15.07
C TRP A 203 6.73 -36.38 -13.87
N TRP A 204 7.30 -36.25 -12.67
CA TRP A 204 6.79 -36.90 -11.46
C TRP A 204 5.54 -36.18 -10.92
N GLN A 205 5.43 -34.88 -11.19
CA GLN A 205 4.21 -34.09 -10.93
C GLN A 205 3.01 -34.63 -11.72
N TRP A 206 3.21 -34.98 -12.99
CA TRP A 206 2.17 -35.59 -13.82
C TRP A 206 1.81 -37.00 -13.36
N LEU A 207 2.78 -37.76 -12.85
CA LEU A 207 2.54 -39.09 -12.26
C LEU A 207 1.69 -39.01 -10.98
N LEU A 208 1.95 -38.03 -10.11
CA LEU A 208 1.15 -37.83 -8.89
C LEU A 208 -0.28 -37.36 -9.20
N ILE A 209 -0.45 -36.49 -10.20
CA ILE A 209 -1.78 -36.07 -10.67
C ILE A 209 -2.56 -37.27 -11.21
N ALA A 210 -1.94 -38.10 -12.06
CA ALA A 210 -2.57 -39.29 -12.61
C ALA A 210 -2.96 -40.30 -11.52
N LEU A 211 -2.09 -40.53 -10.53
CA LEU A 211 -2.36 -41.41 -9.40
C LEU A 211 -3.55 -40.93 -8.55
N GLY A 212 -3.60 -39.62 -8.26
CA GLY A 212 -4.72 -39.02 -7.53
C GLY A 212 -6.05 -39.16 -8.27
N LEU A 213 -6.03 -38.99 -9.60
CA LEU A 213 -7.21 -39.14 -10.45
C LEU A 213 -7.70 -40.59 -10.51
N ILE A 214 -6.79 -41.55 -10.59
CA ILE A 214 -7.11 -42.99 -10.54
C ILE A 214 -7.72 -43.38 -9.19
N LEU A 215 -7.17 -42.87 -8.08
CA LEU A 215 -7.72 -43.11 -6.73
C LEU A 215 -9.14 -42.54 -6.58
N LEU A 216 -9.36 -41.33 -7.10
CA LEU A 216 -10.68 -40.69 -7.12
C LEU A 216 -11.70 -41.52 -7.92
N ILE A 217 -11.30 -41.99 -9.10
CA ILE A 217 -12.16 -42.83 -9.96
C ILE A 217 -12.50 -44.15 -9.26
N LEU A 218 -11.53 -44.79 -8.59
CA LEU A 218 -11.78 -46.03 -7.83
C LEU A 218 -12.72 -45.80 -6.64
N LEU A 219 -12.66 -44.64 -5.96
CA LEU A 219 -13.59 -44.28 -4.90
C LEU A 219 -15.02 -44.07 -5.41
N LEU A 220 -15.17 -43.43 -6.57
CA LEU A 220 -16.47 -43.22 -7.22
C LEU A 220 -17.08 -44.54 -7.72
N LEU A 221 -16.25 -45.45 -8.24
CA LEU A 221 -16.67 -46.79 -8.64
C LEU A 221 -17.06 -47.66 -7.42
N ARG A 222 -16.43 -47.44 -6.26
CA ARG A 222 -16.84 -48.10 -5.01
C ARG A 222 -18.15 -47.55 -4.43
N ALA A 223 -18.42 -46.26 -4.64
CA ALA A 223 -19.66 -45.60 -4.19
C ALA A 223 -20.89 -46.00 -5.04
N CYS A 224 -20.69 -46.52 -6.25
CA CYS A 224 -21.74 -46.95 -7.17
C CYS A 224 -21.94 -48.48 -7.21
N ASN A 225 -21.92 -49.17 -6.07
CA ASN A 225 -22.41 -50.55 -5.98
C ASN A 225 -23.72 -50.62 -5.15
N PRO A 226 -24.90 -50.37 -5.76
CA PRO A 226 -26.16 -50.50 -5.06
C PRO A 226 -26.56 -51.98 -4.97
N TYR A 227 -26.51 -52.55 -3.78
CA TYR A 227 -27.23 -53.79 -3.45
C TYR A 227 -28.27 -53.53 -2.36
N ARG A 228 -29.54 -53.55 -2.81
CA ARG A 228 -30.69 -54.23 -2.21
C ARG A 228 -31.43 -53.70 -0.96
N THR A 229 -32.68 -53.30 -1.25
CA THR A 229 -33.99 -53.74 -0.69
C THR A 229 -34.53 -53.24 0.66
N THR A 230 -35.86 -52.95 0.59
CA THR A 230 -36.93 -53.28 1.54
C THR A 230 -37.45 -52.18 2.48
N THR A 231 -38.57 -51.58 2.04
CA THR A 231 -39.94 -51.68 2.59
C THR A 231 -40.28 -51.18 4.00
N ALA A 232 -41.44 -50.49 4.01
CA ALA A 232 -42.46 -50.35 5.05
C ALA A 232 -42.14 -49.42 6.24
N GLU A 233 -43.08 -48.70 6.85
CA GLU A 233 -44.50 -48.35 6.60
C GLU A 233 -44.89 -47.43 7.78
N GLU A 234 -46.08 -46.85 7.70
CA GLU A 234 -46.95 -46.62 8.87
C GLU A 234 -46.91 -45.23 9.60
N THR A 235 -47.80 -44.33 9.16
CA THR A 235 -49.08 -44.02 9.86
C THR A 235 -49.27 -42.76 10.72
N ASN A 236 -50.44 -42.16 10.42
CA ASN A 236 -51.38 -41.36 11.23
C ASN A 236 -51.15 -39.87 11.56
N GLN A 237 -52.06 -39.07 10.97
CA GLN A 237 -52.81 -37.90 11.49
C GLN A 237 -53.48 -38.15 12.88
N PRO A 238 -54.21 -37.19 13.52
CA PRO A 238 -54.58 -35.81 13.17
C PRO A 238 -54.46 -34.80 14.36
N ALA A 239 -55.01 -33.57 14.19
CA ALA A 239 -55.93 -32.89 15.14
C ALA A 239 -55.56 -31.45 15.64
N VAL A 240 -56.29 -30.47 15.08
CA VAL A 240 -57.05 -29.32 15.67
C VAL A 240 -56.43 -28.06 16.35
N THR A 241 -56.77 -26.90 15.75
CA THR A 241 -57.45 -25.67 16.28
C THR A 241 -56.70 -24.46 16.88
N ALA A 242 -57.24 -23.29 16.48
CA ALA A 242 -57.27 -21.94 17.09
C ALA A 242 -56.04 -21.03 16.89
N SER A 243 -56.11 -19.72 16.75
CA SER A 243 -57.14 -18.71 16.41
C SER A 243 -56.37 -17.38 16.22
N THR A 244 -56.91 -16.48 15.39
CA THR A 244 -56.91 -14.99 15.48
C THR A 244 -55.73 -14.29 16.17
N ASP A 245 -54.96 -13.45 15.48
CA ASP A 245 -55.33 -12.03 15.40
C ASP A 245 -54.52 -11.24 14.36
N SER A 246 -55.23 -10.26 13.82
CA SER A 246 -54.81 -9.20 12.93
C SER A 246 -53.82 -8.24 13.59
N LEU A 247 -52.93 -7.64 12.79
CA LEU A 247 -52.59 -6.22 12.88
C LEU A 247 -51.83 -5.82 11.61
N THR A 248 -52.53 -5.07 10.79
CA THR A 248 -52.02 -4.28 9.67
C THR A 248 -51.29 -3.05 10.18
N SER A 249 -50.18 -2.71 9.55
CA SER A 249 -49.67 -1.33 9.51
C SER A 249 -48.97 -1.14 8.17
N ASN A 250 -49.72 -0.64 7.19
CA ASN A 250 -49.19 0.04 6.02
C ASN A 250 -48.60 1.38 6.46
N LEU A 251 -47.41 1.72 5.96
CA LEU A 251 -46.99 3.10 5.77
C LEU A 251 -46.46 3.22 4.33
N ASP A 252 -47.16 4.07 3.60
CA ASP A 252 -47.00 4.39 2.18
C ASP A 252 -45.74 5.22 1.88
N GLY A 253 -45.32 5.10 0.60
CA GLY A 253 -44.92 6.22 -0.26
C GLY A 253 -43.46 6.68 -0.10
N ASN A 254 -42.64 6.73 -1.15
CA ASN A 254 -42.88 7.49 -2.38
C ASN A 254 -41.84 7.09 -3.44
N GLY A 255 -42.22 7.21 -4.71
CA GLY A 255 -41.45 6.71 -5.84
C GLY A 255 -40.63 7.76 -6.61
N ALA A 256 -40.24 7.30 -7.81
CA ALA A 256 -39.36 7.86 -8.86
C ALA A 256 -37.86 7.58 -8.61
N ASP A 257 -37.11 6.95 -9.50
CA ASP A 257 -37.14 7.05 -10.96
C ASP A 257 -36.46 5.86 -11.70
N SER A 258 -36.67 5.83 -13.02
CA SER A 258 -35.78 5.23 -14.03
C SER A 258 -35.78 3.71 -14.25
N GLY A 259 -36.89 3.22 -14.82
CA GLY A 259 -36.90 2.43 -16.07
C GLY A 259 -35.91 1.27 -16.23
N LEU A 260 -36.25 0.11 -15.68
CA LEU A 260 -35.99 -1.20 -16.27
C LEU A 260 -37.16 -2.12 -15.86
N ALA A 261 -37.67 -2.90 -16.80
CA ALA A 261 -38.90 -3.69 -16.67
C ALA A 261 -38.98 -4.46 -15.33
N ALA A 262 -39.99 -4.13 -14.51
CA ALA A 262 -40.26 -4.80 -13.24
C ALA A 262 -40.67 -6.25 -13.50
N VAL A 263 -39.78 -7.19 -13.17
CA VAL A 263 -40.14 -8.59 -12.99
C VAL A 263 -41.10 -8.66 -11.79
N PRO A 264 -42.25 -9.34 -11.87
CA PRO A 264 -43.19 -9.41 -10.74
C PRO A 264 -42.49 -10.10 -9.56
N ASP A 265 -42.37 -9.36 -8.46
CA ASP A 265 -41.78 -9.84 -7.22
C ASP A 265 -42.74 -10.84 -6.55
N VAL A 266 -42.66 -12.10 -6.95
CA VAL A 266 -43.39 -13.19 -6.29
C VAL A 266 -42.71 -13.43 -4.94
N LYS A 267 -43.38 -13.04 -3.86
CA LYS A 267 -42.88 -13.19 -2.49
C LYS A 267 -43.28 -14.55 -1.94
N VAL A 268 -42.30 -15.40 -1.64
CA VAL A 268 -42.53 -16.69 -1.00
C VAL A 268 -42.14 -16.61 0.47
N GLY A 269 -43.01 -17.10 1.34
CA GLY A 269 -42.73 -17.25 2.76
C GLY A 269 -41.91 -18.52 2.99
N VAL A 270 -40.71 -18.37 3.53
CA VAL A 270 -39.86 -19.51 3.92
C VAL A 270 -39.86 -19.65 5.44
N ASP A 271 -40.18 -20.86 5.93
CA ASP A 271 -40.18 -21.21 7.35
C ASP A 271 -38.76 -21.48 7.84
N LEU A 272 -38.33 -20.76 8.87
CA LEU A 272 -37.03 -20.96 9.52
C LEU A 272 -37.18 -21.79 10.80
N PRO A 273 -36.15 -22.57 11.18
CA PRO A 273 -36.15 -23.30 12.44
C PRO A 273 -36.36 -22.34 13.62
N GLY A 274 -37.41 -22.60 14.41
CA GLY A 274 -37.89 -21.71 15.48
C GLY A 274 -39.20 -20.97 15.16
N GLY A 275 -39.89 -21.31 14.08
CA GLY A 275 -41.27 -20.85 13.80
C GLY A 275 -41.39 -19.43 13.26
N ARG A 276 -40.29 -18.84 12.76
CA ARG A 276 -40.28 -17.50 12.16
C ARG A 276 -40.42 -17.59 10.64
N LYS A 277 -41.36 -16.83 10.08
CA LYS A 277 -41.59 -16.71 8.63
C LYS A 277 -41.02 -15.41 8.11
N VAL A 278 -40.24 -15.48 7.03
CA VAL A 278 -39.71 -14.30 6.33
C VAL A 278 -40.16 -14.35 4.88
N ASN A 279 -40.75 -13.26 4.39
CA ASN A 279 -41.20 -13.14 3.01
C ASN A 279 -40.06 -12.60 2.15
N VAL A 280 -39.71 -13.32 1.09
CA VAL A 280 -38.57 -12.99 0.25
C VAL A 280 -38.95 -13.09 -1.22
N ALA A 281 -38.42 -12.15 -2.00
CA ALA A 281 -38.46 -12.15 -3.45
C ALA A 281 -37.89 -13.46 -4.03
N GLU A 282 -38.69 -14.19 -4.83
CA GLU A 282 -38.22 -15.36 -5.57
C GLU A 282 -37.01 -14.99 -6.45
N ARG A 283 -36.00 -15.86 -6.48
CA ARG A 283 -34.72 -15.68 -7.22
C ARG A 283 -33.81 -14.55 -6.73
N SER A 284 -34.12 -13.91 -5.60
CA SER A 284 -33.15 -13.01 -4.96
C SER A 284 -32.06 -13.79 -4.22
N PHE A 285 -30.89 -13.16 -4.04
CA PHE A 285 -29.82 -13.70 -3.21
C PHE A 285 -30.31 -14.07 -1.80
N ASN A 286 -31.23 -13.26 -1.25
CA ASN A 286 -31.82 -13.50 0.07
C ASN A 286 -32.64 -14.80 0.12
N TYR A 287 -33.26 -15.21 -0.99
CA TYR A 287 -34.01 -16.47 -1.07
C TYR A 287 -33.07 -17.68 -0.97
N ALA A 288 -31.94 -17.65 -1.68
CA ALA A 288 -30.93 -18.71 -1.62
C ALA A 288 -30.30 -18.81 -0.22
N LEU A 289 -30.04 -17.67 0.42
CA LEU A 289 -29.49 -17.62 1.78
C LEU A 289 -30.49 -18.17 2.81
N ILE A 290 -31.77 -17.83 2.69
CA ILE A 290 -32.79 -18.28 3.63
C ILE A 290 -33.10 -19.77 3.45
N GLN A 291 -33.05 -20.30 2.21
CA GLN A 291 -33.09 -21.74 1.98
C GLN A 291 -31.91 -22.48 2.63
N TYR A 292 -30.70 -21.91 2.54
CA TYR A 292 -29.52 -22.49 3.21
C TYR A 292 -29.71 -22.55 4.73
N LEU A 293 -30.22 -21.48 5.34
CA LEU A 293 -30.46 -21.42 6.78
C LEU A 293 -31.63 -22.31 7.23
N ALA A 294 -32.58 -22.60 6.36
CA ALA A 294 -33.70 -23.50 6.63
C ALA A 294 -33.32 -24.99 6.53
N ALA A 295 -32.31 -25.34 5.73
CA ALA A 295 -31.83 -26.72 5.58
C ALA A 295 -30.93 -27.11 6.77
N LYS A 296 -31.50 -27.84 7.73
CA LYS A 296 -30.90 -28.11 9.05
C LYS A 296 -29.57 -28.90 9.04
N ASP A 297 -29.10 -29.41 7.90
CA ASP A 297 -27.83 -30.14 7.76
C ASP A 297 -27.03 -29.79 6.49
N GLY A 298 -27.25 -28.61 5.88
CA GLY A 298 -26.39 -28.11 4.80
C GLY A 298 -26.40 -28.91 3.48
N GLN A 299 -27.42 -29.73 3.24
CA GLN A 299 -27.59 -30.50 2.00
C GLN A 299 -28.61 -29.82 1.08
N TYR A 300 -28.16 -29.29 -0.07
CA TYR A 300 -29.05 -28.78 -1.11
C TYR A 300 -29.89 -29.93 -1.71
N PRO A 301 -31.22 -29.82 -1.83
CA PRO A 301 -31.97 -30.69 -2.73
C PRO A 301 -31.61 -30.32 -4.18
N GLY A 302 -31.24 -31.33 -4.96
CA GLY A 302 -30.78 -31.18 -6.33
C GLY A 302 -31.81 -30.54 -7.28
N CYS A 303 -31.26 -29.72 -8.17
CA CYS A 303 -31.74 -29.30 -9.49
C CYS A 303 -33.26 -29.16 -9.74
N LEU A 304 -33.69 -27.92 -9.96
CA LEU A 304 -34.88 -27.59 -10.74
C LEU A 304 -34.66 -27.99 -12.21
N ARG A 305 -35.18 -29.18 -12.48
CA ARG A 305 -35.72 -29.73 -13.73
C ARG A 305 -35.91 -28.71 -14.87
N SER A 306 -35.17 -28.94 -15.96
CA SER A 306 -35.48 -28.46 -17.31
C SER A 306 -36.95 -28.74 -17.66
N ILE A 307 -37.69 -27.71 -18.07
CA ILE A 307 -38.94 -27.86 -18.81
C ILE A 307 -38.87 -26.91 -20.00
N THR A 308 -39.17 -27.51 -21.14
CA THR A 308 -39.27 -27.05 -22.52
C THR A 308 -39.91 -25.68 -22.73
#